data_AF-A0A0M3DIN2-F1
#
_entry.id   AF-A0A0M3DIN2-F1
#
_cell.length_a   1.000
_cell.length_b   1.000
_cell.length_c   1.000
_cell.angle_alpha   90.00
_cell.angle_beta   90.00
_cell.angle_gamma   90.00
#
_symmetry.space_group_name_H-M   'P 1'
#
loop_
_entity.id
_entity.type
_entity.pdbx_description
1 polymer ?
#
loop_
_entity_poly.entity_id
_entity_poly.type
_entity_poly.pdbx_seq_one_letter_code
_entity_poly.pdbx_strand_id
1 'polypeptide(L)'
;MEIEKDICTVDLKLSKKEIEAIKLRDIEDLKPKLCAKKMNLKIDEFENILNNARYKIAKEIYYNNCIKIVIEEEIEEDDALYFTFRCAVCGTIYKVNGYEDKIACPLCLSNKVMSAKEAGFYKKSY
;
A
#
# COMPACT_ATOMS: atom_id res chain seq x y z
N MET A 1 31.43 17.50 -24.19
CA MET A 1 30.12 18.19 -24.11
C MET A 1 29.55 17.78 -22.77
N GLU A 2 29.88 18.54 -21.73
CA GLU A 2 29.30 18.35 -20.41
C GLU A 2 27.82 18.73 -20.53
N ILE A 3 26.94 17.75 -20.43
CA ILE A 3 25.51 18.00 -20.36
C ILE A 3 25.30 18.42 -18.91
N GLU A 4 25.21 19.73 -18.66
CA GLU A 4 24.62 20.27 -17.45
C GLU A 4 23.18 19.76 -17.39
N LYS A 5 22.99 18.58 -16.79
CA LYS A 5 21.66 18.10 -16.42
C LYS A 5 21.25 18.92 -15.21
N ASP A 6 20.22 19.73 -15.39
CA ASP A 6 19.49 20.35 -14.29
C ASP A 6 19.28 19.32 -13.18
N ILE A 7 19.79 19.64 -11.99
CA ILE A 7 19.63 18.81 -10.80
C ILE A 7 18.14 18.83 -10.46
N CYS A 8 17.42 17.79 -10.88
CA CYS A 8 16.02 17.62 -10.55
C CYS A 8 15.91 17.04 -9.13
N THR A 9 15.19 17.73 -8.26
CA THR A 9 14.84 17.18 -6.95
C THR A 9 13.60 16.31 -7.10
N VAL A 10 13.71 15.04 -6.73
CA VAL A 10 12.62 14.06 -6.80
C VAL A 10 12.22 13.61 -5.39
N ASP A 11 10.91 13.51 -5.17
CA ASP A 11 10.37 12.90 -3.96
C ASP A 11 10.36 11.37 -4.14
N LEU A 12 11.28 10.69 -3.46
CA LEU A 12 11.39 9.23 -3.46
C LEU A 12 10.63 8.66 -2.26
N LYS A 13 9.59 7.89 -2.56
CA LYS A 13 8.71 7.31 -1.56
C LYS A 13 9.21 5.94 -1.07
N LEU A 14 9.41 5.81 0.23
CA LEU A 14 9.77 4.56 0.90
C LEU A 14 8.79 4.27 2.02
N SER A 15 8.33 3.03 2.11
CA SER A 15 7.54 2.56 3.25
C SER A 15 8.39 2.49 4.52
N LYS A 16 7.72 2.48 5.68
CA LYS A 16 8.40 2.27 6.98
C LYS A 16 9.19 0.95 7.03
N LYS A 17 8.67 -0.10 6.39
CA LYS A 17 9.33 -1.41 6.31
C LYS A 17 10.61 -1.36 5.47
N GLU A 18 10.60 -0.64 4.35
CA GLU A 18 11.78 -0.44 3.51
C GLU A 18 12.89 0.30 4.27
N ILE A 19 12.54 1.35 5.02
CA ILE A 19 13.50 2.11 5.84
C ILE A 19 14.10 1.23 6.96
N GLU A 20 13.27 0.49 7.67
CA GLU A 20 13.76 -0.41 8.74
C GLU A 20 14.64 -1.53 8.16
N ALA A 21 14.29 -2.08 6.98
CA ALA A 21 15.10 -3.10 6.33
C ALA A 21 16.50 -2.58 5.95
N ILE A 22 16.58 -1.37 5.38
CA ILE A 22 17.86 -0.70 5.09
C ILE A 22 18.66 -0.50 6.37
N LYS A 23 18.03 0.02 7.44
CA LYS A 23 18.72 0.23 8.73
C LYS A 23 19.29 -1.07 9.28
N LEU A 24 18.51 -2.14 9.36
CA LEU A 24 18.95 -3.41 9.93
C LEU A 24 20.07 -4.06 9.11
N ARG A 25 20.02 -3.97 7.78
CA ARG A 25 20.99 -4.66 6.91
C ARG A 25 22.20 -3.81 6.55
N ASP A 26 21.99 -2.55 6.20
CA ASP A 26 23.03 -1.69 5.60
C ASP A 26 23.71 -0.79 6.63
N ILE A 27 23.10 -0.59 7.80
CA ILE A 27 23.68 0.19 8.92
C ILE A 27 24.09 -0.73 10.07
N GLU A 28 23.21 -1.62 10.54
CA GLU A 28 23.50 -2.54 11.65
C GLU A 28 24.24 -3.83 11.22
N ASP A 29 24.42 -4.05 9.91
CA ASP A 29 25.03 -5.25 9.29
C ASP A 29 24.53 -6.60 9.86
N LEU A 30 23.23 -6.68 10.17
CA LEU A 30 22.65 -7.90 10.70
C LEU A 30 22.43 -8.92 9.59
N LYS A 31 22.59 -10.21 9.92
CA LYS A 31 22.32 -11.31 8.98
C LYS A 31 20.84 -11.32 8.57
N PRO A 32 20.49 -11.64 7.30
CA PRO A 32 19.12 -11.60 6.80
C PRO A 32 18.11 -12.35 7.67
N LYS A 33 18.50 -13.52 8.20
CA LYS A 33 17.67 -14.32 9.10
C LYS A 33 17.31 -13.60 10.40
N LEU A 34 18.21 -12.79 10.95
CA LEU A 34 17.94 -11.99 12.16
C LEU A 34 17.07 -10.78 11.84
N CYS A 35 17.30 -10.13 10.69
CA CYS A 35 16.46 -9.01 10.24
C CYS A 35 15.00 -9.45 10.03
N ALA A 36 14.80 -10.54 9.28
CA ALA A 36 13.48 -11.13 9.05
C ALA A 36 12.79 -11.47 10.37
N LYS A 37 13.53 -12.06 11.33
CA LYS A 37 13.01 -12.34 12.67
C LYS A 37 12.62 -11.07 13.44
N LYS A 38 13.45 -10.03 13.42
CA LYS A 38 13.16 -8.72 14.07
C LYS A 38 11.90 -8.07 13.49
N MET A 39 11.69 -8.20 12.18
CA MET A 39 10.54 -7.62 11.48
C MET A 39 9.30 -8.54 11.48
N ASN A 40 9.39 -9.74 12.06
CA ASN A 40 8.34 -10.77 12.03
C ASN A 40 7.91 -11.16 10.59
N LEU A 41 8.87 -11.26 9.68
CA LEU A 41 8.68 -11.60 8.27
C LEU A 41 9.35 -12.93 7.91
N LYS A 42 8.97 -13.48 6.76
CA LYS A 42 9.78 -14.54 6.11
C LYS A 42 11.08 -13.94 5.58
N ILE A 43 12.12 -14.77 5.43
CA ILE A 43 13.42 -14.33 4.89
C ILE A 43 13.23 -13.76 3.47
N ASP A 44 12.52 -14.47 2.60
CA ASP A 44 12.27 -14.04 1.22
C ASP A 44 11.50 -12.72 1.16
N GLU A 45 10.55 -12.52 2.07
CA GLU A 45 9.76 -11.28 2.17
C GLU A 45 10.64 -10.10 2.62
N PHE A 46 11.48 -10.31 3.63
CA PHE A 46 12.47 -9.34 4.06
C PHE A 46 13.43 -8.95 2.91
N GLU A 47 13.96 -9.94 2.21
CA GLU A 47 14.87 -9.70 1.07
C GLU A 47 14.16 -8.95 -0.05
N ASN A 48 12.90 -9.26 -0.34
CA ASN A 48 12.11 -8.54 -1.33
C ASN A 48 11.91 -7.07 -0.95
N ILE A 49 11.57 -6.79 0.31
CA ILE A 49 11.42 -5.41 0.82
C ILE A 49 12.75 -4.64 0.70
N LEU A 50 13.85 -5.25 1.15
CA LEU A 50 15.18 -4.63 1.08
C LEU A 50 15.60 -4.35 -0.38
N ASN A 51 15.41 -5.31 -1.27
CA ASN A 51 15.79 -5.18 -2.67
C ASN A 51 14.96 -4.12 -3.39
N ASN A 52 13.66 -4.01 -3.07
CA ASN A 52 12.81 -2.95 -3.61
C ASN A 52 13.30 -1.56 -3.16
N ALA A 53 13.59 -1.39 -1.87
CA ALA A 53 14.11 -0.14 -1.33
C ALA A 53 15.42 0.29 -2.03
N ARG A 54 16.36 -0.66 -2.16
CA ARG A 54 17.64 -0.43 -2.85
C ARG A 54 17.47 -0.11 -4.32
N TYR A 55 16.55 -0.78 -5.01
CA TYR A 55 16.24 -0.50 -6.41
C TYR A 55 15.73 0.93 -6.59
N LYS A 56 14.75 1.37 -5.79
CA LYS A 56 14.22 2.73 -5.84
C LYS A 56 15.35 3.76 -5.69
N ILE A 57 16.19 3.60 -4.67
CA ILE A 57 17.31 4.52 -4.39
C ILE A 57 18.33 4.49 -5.54
N ALA A 58 18.77 3.29 -5.97
CA ALA A 58 19.76 3.13 -7.02
C ALA A 58 19.31 3.71 -8.36
N LYS A 59 18.01 3.60 -8.67
CA LYS A 59 17.42 4.17 -9.87
C LYS A 59 17.56 5.70 -9.90
N GLU A 60 17.22 6.39 -8.82
CA GLU A 60 17.31 7.85 -8.78
C GLU A 60 18.75 8.34 -8.76
N ILE A 61 19.65 7.60 -8.09
CA ILE A 61 21.10 7.86 -8.16
C ILE A 61 21.60 7.71 -9.61
N TYR A 62 21.19 6.65 -10.32
CA TYR A 62 21.59 6.41 -11.71
C TYR A 62 21.17 7.55 -12.65
N TYR A 63 20.00 8.15 -12.42
CA TYR A 63 19.54 9.30 -13.18
C TYR A 63 20.16 10.64 -12.76
N ASN A 64 21.03 10.63 -11.73
CA ASN A 64 21.68 11.80 -11.15
C ASN A 64 20.67 12.82 -10.57
N ASN A 65 19.58 12.33 -9.98
CA ASN A 65 18.58 13.15 -9.33
C ASN A 65 18.99 13.48 -7.88
N CYS A 66 18.57 14.65 -7.39
CA CYS A 66 18.59 14.94 -5.96
C CYS A 66 17.40 14.25 -5.30
N ILE A 67 17.66 13.41 -4.29
CA ILE A 67 16.63 12.57 -3.67
C ILE A 67 16.13 13.22 -2.38
N LYS A 68 14.83 13.54 -2.32
CA LYS A 68 14.12 13.84 -1.09
C LYS A 68 13.33 12.61 -0.67
N ILE A 69 13.72 11.98 0.45
CA ILE A 69 13.03 10.79 0.95
C ILE A 69 11.71 11.21 1.61
N VAL A 70 10.62 10.60 1.16
CA VAL A 70 9.28 10.76 1.75
C VAL A 70 8.84 9.40 2.28
N ILE A 71 8.40 9.35 3.53
CA ILE A 71 7.89 8.11 4.12
C ILE A 71 6.46 7.91 3.62
N GLU A 72 6.22 6.82 2.92
CA GLU A 72 4.86 6.38 2.58
C GLU A 72 4.17 5.92 3.86
N GLU A 73 3.08 6.59 4.21
CA GLU A 73 2.14 6.10 5.20
C GLU A 73 1.46 4.85 4.60
N GLU A 74 1.62 3.71 5.26
CA GLU A 74 0.71 2.60 5.06
C GLU A 74 -0.65 3.12 5.50
N ILE A 75 -1.52 3.47 4.54
CA ILE A 75 -2.94 3.58 4.80
C ILE A 75 -3.33 2.15 5.14
N GLU A 76 -3.40 1.83 6.43
CA GLU A 76 -4.13 0.64 6.84
C GLU A 76 -5.48 0.75 6.14
N GLU A 77 -5.80 -0.24 5.30
CA GLU A 77 -7.15 -0.38 4.79
C GLU A 77 -8.03 -0.57 6.02
N ASP A 78 -8.52 0.55 6.55
CA ASP A 78 -9.36 0.56 7.72
C ASP A 78 -10.63 -0.18 7.29
N ASP A 79 -10.78 -1.42 7.78
CA ASP A 79 -11.99 -2.20 7.59
C ASP A 79 -13.23 -1.39 8.05
N ALA A 80 -13.05 -0.35 8.89
CA ALA A 80 -14.10 0.59 9.26
C ALA A 80 -14.60 1.48 8.12
N LEU A 81 -13.84 1.65 7.04
CA LEU A 81 -14.25 2.45 5.88
C LEU A 81 -14.84 1.59 4.75
N TYR A 82 -15.13 0.31 4.99
CA TYR A 82 -15.83 -0.52 4.01
C TYR A 82 -17.31 -0.69 4.37
N PHE A 83 -18.18 -0.33 3.44
CA PHE A 83 -19.62 -0.49 3.55
C PHE A 83 -20.08 -1.70 2.74
N THR A 84 -20.95 -2.52 3.32
CA THR A 84 -21.54 -3.68 2.63
C THR A 84 -22.89 -3.32 2.01
N PHE A 85 -23.05 -3.66 0.73
CA PHE A 85 -24.27 -3.44 -0.05
C PHE A 85 -24.81 -4.75 -0.60
N ARG A 86 -26.10 -4.75 -0.93
CA ARG A 86 -26.79 -5.79 -1.69
C ARG A 86 -27.46 -5.17 -2.91
N CYS A 87 -27.25 -5.77 -4.08
CA CYS A 87 -27.95 -5.37 -5.29
C CYS A 87 -29.42 -5.80 -5.24
N ALA A 88 -30.35 -4.90 -5.55
CA ALA A 88 -31.78 -5.20 -5.64
C ALA A 88 -32.18 -5.92 -6.95
N VAL A 89 -31.29 -5.96 -7.96
CA VAL A 89 -31.53 -6.62 -9.24
C VAL A 89 -31.06 -8.07 -9.23
N CYS A 90 -29.79 -8.32 -8.87
CA CYS A 90 -29.20 -9.66 -8.92
C CYS A 90 -28.93 -10.28 -7.54
N GLY A 91 -29.15 -9.55 -6.45
CA GLY A 91 -28.95 -10.05 -5.08
C GLY A 91 -27.51 -10.17 -4.61
N THR A 92 -26.52 -9.84 -5.46
CA THR A 92 -25.09 -9.88 -5.11
C THR A 92 -24.81 -8.98 -3.91
N ILE A 93 -24.08 -9.52 -2.93
CA ILE A 93 -23.57 -8.79 -1.77
C ILE A 93 -22.10 -8.48 -2.02
N TYR A 94 -21.69 -7.23 -1.80
CA TYR A 94 -20.32 -6.78 -2.05
C TYR A 94 -19.95 -5.64 -1.09
N LYS A 95 -18.65 -5.44 -0.88
CA LYS A 95 -18.12 -4.34 -0.07
C LYS A 95 -17.62 -3.22 -0.98
N VAL A 96 -17.79 -1.99 -0.54
CA VAL A 96 -17.33 -0.78 -1.22
C VAL A 96 -16.57 0.08 -0.22
N ASN A 97 -15.44 0.62 -0.65
CA ASN A 97 -14.65 1.59 0.10
C ASN A 97 -15.43 2.93 0.20
N GLY A 98 -15.45 3.57 1.37
CA GLY A 98 -16.11 4.86 1.62
C GLY A 98 -15.57 6.05 0.81
N TYR A 99 -14.49 5.90 0.05
CA TYR A 99 -13.98 6.89 -0.90
C TYR A 99 -14.62 6.79 -2.31
N GLU A 100 -15.49 5.80 -2.57
CA GLU A 100 -16.17 5.71 -3.87
C GLU A 100 -17.43 6.60 -3.95
N ASP A 101 -17.46 7.52 -4.92
CA ASP A 101 -18.60 8.42 -5.16
C ASP A 101 -19.84 7.70 -5.75
N LYS A 102 -19.65 6.53 -6.37
CA LYS A 102 -20.72 5.80 -7.10
C LYS A 102 -20.73 4.33 -6.73
N ILE A 103 -21.83 3.91 -6.09
CA ILE A 103 -22.04 2.53 -5.69
C ILE A 103 -22.89 1.83 -6.77
N ALA A 104 -22.26 0.98 -7.56
CA ALA A 104 -22.93 0.12 -8.54
C ALA A 104 -22.64 -1.35 -8.28
N CYS A 105 -23.56 -2.23 -8.66
CA CYS A 105 -23.33 -3.66 -8.51
C CYS A 105 -22.21 -4.12 -9.46
N PRO A 106 -21.16 -4.81 -8.98
CA PRO A 106 -20.07 -5.27 -9.85
C PRO A 106 -20.50 -6.38 -10.82
N LEU A 107 -21.61 -7.06 -10.54
CA LEU A 107 -22.08 -8.20 -11.34
C LEU A 107 -23.04 -7.81 -12.46
N CYS A 108 -23.98 -6.90 -12.19
CA CYS A 108 -25.01 -6.50 -13.16
C CYS A 108 -24.99 -5.01 -13.52
N LEU A 109 -24.03 -4.26 -12.97
CA LEU A 109 -23.84 -2.81 -13.18
C LEU A 109 -25.06 -1.94 -12.82
N SER A 110 -26.03 -2.51 -12.09
CA SER A 110 -27.18 -1.77 -11.63
C SER A 110 -26.83 -0.84 -10.47
N ASN A 111 -27.37 0.37 -10.51
CA ASN A 111 -27.31 1.34 -9.40
C ASN A 111 -28.43 1.12 -8.38
N LYS A 112 -29.27 0.10 -8.56
CA LYS A 112 -30.31 -0.29 -7.59
C LYS A 112 -29.67 -1.14 -6.50
N VAL A 113 -29.11 -0.49 -5.49
CA VAL A 113 -28.32 -1.09 -4.43
C VAL A 113 -28.89 -0.66 -3.08
N MET A 114 -28.83 -1.56 -2.10
CA MET A 114 -29.34 -1.35 -0.74
C MET A 114 -28.18 -1.54 0.24
N SER A 115 -28.07 -0.66 1.22
CA SER A 115 -27.14 -0.84 2.33
C SER A 115 -27.47 -2.10 3.14
N ALA A 116 -26.49 -2.63 3.88
CA ALA A 116 -26.71 -3.76 4.78
C ALA A 116 -27.87 -3.54 5.78
N LYS A 117 -28.11 -2.28 6.19
CA LYS A 117 -29.23 -1.89 7.05
C LYS A 117 -30.57 -2.01 6.33
N GLU A 118 -30.68 -1.44 5.12
CA GLU A 118 -31.91 -1.48 4.32
C GLU A 118 -32.26 -2.90 3.88
N ALA A 119 -31.25 -3.73 3.62
CA ALA A 119 -31.44 -5.12 3.24
C ALA A 119 -31.58 -6.09 4.43
N GLY A 120 -31.57 -5.59 5.67
CA GLY A 120 -31.90 -6.37 6.87
C GLY A 120 -30.87 -7.39 7.34
N PHE A 121 -29.61 -7.30 6.89
CA PHE A 121 -28.54 -8.22 7.29
C PHE A 121 -27.42 -7.55 8.11
N TYR A 122 -27.65 -6.33 8.58
CA TYR A 122 -26.71 -5.61 9.43
C TYR A 122 -26.52 -6.33 10.77
N LYS A 123 -25.35 -6.95 10.97
CA LYS A 123 -24.92 -7.46 12.28
C LYS A 123 -24.28 -6.31 13.04
N LYS A 124 -24.92 -5.88 14.13
CA LYS A 124 -24.33 -4.92 15.07
C LYS A 124 -23.25 -5.65 15.86
N SER A 125 -21.98 -5.38 15.59
CA SER A 125 -20.87 -5.84 16.41
C SER A 125 -20.85 -5.01 17.70
N TYR A 126 -20.88 -5.66 18.86
CA TYR A 126 -20.69 -5.04 20.19
C TYR A 126 -19.20 -4.95 20.51
#